data_AF-A0A6B2LST5-F1
#
_entry.id   AF-A0A6B2LST5-F1
#
_cell.length_a   1.000
_cell.length_b   1.000
_cell.length_c   1.000
_cell.angle_alpha   90.00
_cell.angle_beta   90.00
_cell.angle_gamma   90.00
#
_symmetry.space_group_name_H-M   'P 1'
#
loop_
_entity.id
_entity.type
_entity.pdbx_description
1 polymer ?
#
loop_
_entity_poly.entity_id
_entity_poly.type
_entity_poly.pdbx_seq_one_letter_code
_entity_poly.pdbx_strand_id
1 'polypeptide(L)'
;MFSLVKLSDFSVAFNNLNSTIDPAIGNLKSLSNLNLRQNNFHGDLPQEITLLTSLTILHLSSNYLSGTISSNLSKLSLLYSLDLSNNNFAG
;
A
#
# COMPACT_ATOMS: atom_id res chain seq x y z
N MET A 1 -19.32 -6.00 13.90
CA MET A 1 -18.59 -5.62 12.67
C MET A 1 -17.81 -4.35 12.99
N PHE A 2 -16.52 -4.47 13.33
CA PHE A 2 -15.72 -3.31 13.75
C PHE A 2 -15.27 -2.54 12.50
N SER A 3 -15.92 -1.42 12.23
CA SER A 3 -15.45 -0.49 11.21
C SER A 3 -14.26 0.28 11.79
N LEU A 4 -13.07 0.13 11.21
CA LEU A 4 -11.86 0.86 11.58
C LEU A 4 -11.90 2.30 11.06
N VAL A 5 -12.99 3.04 11.31
CA VAL A 5 -13.25 4.40 10.77
C VAL A 5 -12.23 5.46 11.22
N LYS A 6 -11.16 5.08 11.93
CA LYS A 6 -10.14 5.99 12.46
C LYS A 6 -8.71 5.50 12.29
N LEU A 7 -8.47 4.40 11.57
CA LEU A 7 -7.09 3.96 11.36
C LEU A 7 -6.41 4.92 10.37
N SER A 8 -5.52 5.76 10.89
CA SER A 8 -4.72 6.72 10.13
C SER A 8 -3.37 6.13 9.74
N ASP A 9 -2.76 5.37 10.65
CA ASP A 9 -1.42 4.83 10.50
C ASP A 9 -1.46 3.32 10.64
N PHE A 10 -1.02 2.64 9.58
CA PHE A 10 -0.86 1.19 9.58
C PHE A 10 0.57 0.84 9.17
N SER A 11 1.32 0.28 10.10
CA SER A 11 2.69 -0.15 9.88
C SER A 11 2.90 -1.56 10.42
N VAL A 12 3.43 -2.42 9.56
CA VAL A 12 3.93 -3.76 9.90
C VAL A 12 5.33 -3.96 9.30
N ALA A 13 6.07 -2.87 9.13
CA ALA A 13 7.41 -2.89 8.55
C ALA A 13 8.37 -3.78 9.34
N PHE A 14 9.38 -4.33 8.65
CA PHE A 14 10.41 -5.21 9.24
C PHE A 14 9.86 -6.48 9.88
N ASN A 15 9.01 -7.18 9.15
CA ASN A 15 8.52 -8.49 9.55
C ASN A 15 8.78 -9.51 8.44
N ASN A 16 8.39 -10.76 8.70
CA ASN A 16 8.47 -11.84 7.73
C ASN A 16 7.09 -12.16 7.13
N LEU A 17 6.19 -11.17 7.05
CA LEU A 17 4.83 -11.40 6.55
C LEU A 17 4.90 -11.84 5.09
N ASN A 18 4.39 -13.03 4.81
CA ASN A 18 4.42 -13.66 3.49
C ASN A 18 2.99 -13.85 2.99
N SER A 19 2.48 -12.84 2.31
CA SER A 19 1.08 -12.79 1.87
C SER A 19 0.92 -11.81 0.70
N THR A 20 -0.28 -11.72 0.15
CA THR A 20 -0.65 -10.66 -0.79
C THR A 20 -1.29 -9.49 -0.05
N ILE A 21 -1.44 -8.34 -0.73
CA ILE A 21 -2.21 -7.22 -0.19
C ILE A 21 -3.68 -7.43 -0.57
N ASP A 22 -4.55 -7.58 0.43
CA ASP A 22 -6.00 -7.78 0.21
C ASP A 22 -6.67 -6.50 -0.33
N PRO A 23 -7.49 -6.58 -1.40
CA PRO A 23 -8.30 -5.46 -1.91
C PRO A 23 -9.13 -4.72 -0.83
N ALA A 24 -9.49 -5.40 0.26
CA ALA A 24 -10.18 -4.81 1.41
C ALA A 24 -9.40 -3.66 2.07
N ILE A 25 -8.10 -3.51 1.80
CA ILE A 25 -7.31 -2.34 2.22
C ILE A 25 -8.00 -1.03 1.80
N GLY A 26 -8.66 -1.01 0.63
CA GLY A 26 -9.38 0.16 0.12
C GLY A 26 -10.55 0.62 0.99
N ASN A 27 -10.98 -0.16 1.98
CA ASN A 27 -12.01 0.22 2.95
C ASN A 27 -11.47 1.13 4.07
N LEU A 28 -10.15 1.23 4.24
CA LEU A 28 -9.52 2.07 5.26
C LEU A 28 -9.46 3.54 4.81
N LYS A 29 -10.62 4.17 4.59
CA LYS A 29 -10.72 5.51 3.98
C LYS A 29 -9.99 6.62 4.74
N SER A 30 -9.73 6.43 6.03
CA SER A 30 -9.00 7.39 6.88
C SER A 30 -7.49 7.18 6.89
N LEU A 31 -6.98 6.16 6.21
CA LEU A 31 -5.56 5.83 6.23
C LEU A 31 -4.74 6.92 5.54
N SER A 32 -3.81 7.50 6.28
CA SER A 32 -2.88 8.52 5.83
C SER A 32 -1.46 7.98 5.63
N ASN A 33 -1.12 6.88 6.30
CA ASN A 33 0.20 6.28 6.26
C ASN A 33 0.10 4.76 6.21
N LEU A 34 0.61 4.19 5.11
CA LEU A 34 0.73 2.75 4.92
C LEU A 34 2.20 2.38 4.76
N ASN A 35 2.73 1.64 5.75
CA ASN A 35 4.11 1.18 5.74
C ASN A 35 4.20 -0.35 5.85
N LEU A 36 4.47 -0.98 4.70
CA LEU A 36 4.61 -2.44 4.57
C LEU A 36 6.04 -2.86 4.23
N ARG A 37 7.02 -1.93 4.31
CA ARG A 37 8.38 -2.17 3.82
C ARG A 37 9.10 -3.30 4.57
N GLN A 38 10.05 -3.94 3.91
CA GLN A 38 10.84 -5.06 4.46
C GLN A 38 9.94 -6.16 5.01
N ASN A 39 9.21 -6.80 4.09
CA ASN A 39 8.40 -7.98 4.30
C ASN A 39 8.54 -8.90 3.08
N ASN A 40 7.73 -9.97 3.03
CA ASN A 40 7.63 -10.87 1.91
C ASN A 40 6.29 -10.70 1.17
N PHE A 41 5.72 -9.48 1.12
CA PHE A 41 4.49 -9.26 0.36
C PHE A 41 4.74 -9.50 -1.13
N HIS A 42 3.83 -10.21 -1.80
CA HIS A 42 4.02 -10.63 -3.19
C HIS A 42 2.72 -10.49 -4.02
N GLY A 43 2.84 -10.71 -5.32
CA GLY A 43 1.74 -10.50 -6.27
C GLY A 43 1.53 -9.02 -6.60
N ASP A 44 0.43 -8.71 -7.27
CA ASP A 44 0.16 -7.36 -7.76
C ASP A 44 -0.36 -6.44 -6.66
N LEU A 45 -0.07 -5.14 -6.77
CA LEU A 45 -0.66 -4.11 -5.92
C LEU A 45 -2.15 -3.95 -6.29
N PRO A 46 -3.12 -4.20 -5.38
CA PRO A 46 -4.54 -4.09 -5.69
C PRO A 46 -4.91 -2.67 -6.12
N GLN A 47 -5.77 -2.54 -7.14
CA GLN A 47 -6.22 -1.25 -7.66
C GLN A 47 -6.97 -0.43 -6.59
N GLU A 48 -7.57 -1.10 -5.61
CA GLU A 48 -8.27 -0.52 -4.47
C GLU A 48 -7.37 0.36 -3.59
N ILE A 49 -6.04 0.24 -3.69
CA ILE A 49 -5.10 1.17 -3.07
C ILE A 49 -5.39 2.62 -3.48
N THR A 50 -5.88 2.82 -4.71
CA THR A 50 -6.23 4.14 -5.26
C THR A 50 -7.49 4.75 -4.65
N LEU A 51 -8.22 3.98 -3.83
CA LEU A 51 -9.38 4.45 -3.09
C LEU A 51 -8.99 5.10 -1.75
N LEU A 52 -7.71 5.03 -1.35
CA LEU A 52 -7.17 5.62 -0.13
C LEU A 52 -6.80 7.08 -0.38
N THR A 53 -7.77 7.92 -0.70
CA THR A 53 -7.51 9.32 -1.10
C THR A 53 -6.94 10.20 0.02
N SER A 54 -6.96 9.73 1.26
CA SER A 54 -6.30 10.38 2.40
C SER A 54 -4.82 10.00 2.56
N LEU A 55 -4.30 9.08 1.75
CA LEU A 55 -2.93 8.57 1.88
C LEU A 55 -1.91 9.67 1.54
N THR A 56 -0.93 9.82 2.42
CA THR A 56 0.16 10.80 2.30
C THR A 56 1.53 10.12 2.19
N ILE A 57 1.66 8.93 2.76
CA ILE A 57 2.85 8.08 2.74
C ILE A 57 2.46 6.66 2.30
N LEU A 58 3.13 6.15 1.27
CA LEU A 58 3.04 4.76 0.81
C LEU A 58 4.45 4.15 0.71
N HIS A 59 4.82 3.32 1.67
CA HIS A 59 6.12 2.62 1.66
C HIS A 59 5.89 1.11 1.51
N LEU A 60 6.28 0.59 0.35
CA LEU A 60 6.19 -0.82 -0.01
C LEU A 60 7.55 -1.44 -0.31
N SER A 61 8.64 -0.72 -0.04
CA SER A 61 9.97 -1.12 -0.47
C SER A 61 10.46 -2.42 0.16
N SER A 62 11.34 -3.13 -0.55
CA SER A 62 11.90 -4.42 -0.12
C SER A 62 10.80 -5.44 0.18
N ASN A 63 10.04 -5.75 -0.87
CA ASN A 63 9.04 -6.82 -0.94
C ASN A 63 9.20 -7.53 -2.30
N TYR A 64 8.27 -8.43 -2.64
CA TYR A 64 8.23 -9.16 -3.91
C TYR A 64 7.00 -8.77 -4.74
N LEU A 65 6.52 -7.54 -4.61
CA LEU A 65 5.33 -7.08 -5.34
C LEU A 65 5.63 -6.94 -6.83
N SER A 66 4.67 -7.32 -7.67
CA SER A 66 4.78 -7.39 -9.12
C SER A 66 3.72 -6.57 -9.84
N GLY A 67 3.67 -6.70 -11.17
CA GLY A 67 2.69 -6.04 -12.01
C GLY A 67 3.11 -4.64 -12.44
N THR A 68 2.24 -3.96 -13.18
CA THR A 68 2.51 -2.60 -13.65
C THR A 68 1.97 -1.58 -12.66
N ILE A 69 2.75 -0.53 -12.43
CA ILE A 69 2.29 0.60 -11.62
C ILE A 69 1.27 1.37 -12.46
N SER A 70 -0.01 1.15 -12.18
CA SER A 70 -1.09 1.81 -12.90
C SER A 70 -1.01 3.35 -12.77
N SER A 71 -1.29 4.06 -13.86
CA SER A 71 -1.44 5.53 -13.89
C SER A 71 -2.52 6.05 -12.92
N ASN A 72 -3.37 5.17 -12.39
CA ASN A 72 -4.37 5.48 -11.38
C ASN A 72 -3.77 5.90 -10.02
N LEU A 73 -2.48 5.71 -9.75
CA LEU A 73 -1.82 6.29 -8.55
C LEU A 73 -1.93 7.81 -8.51
N SER A 74 -2.13 8.48 -9.66
CA SER A 74 -2.42 9.92 -9.73
C SER A 74 -3.66 10.36 -8.94
N LYS A 75 -4.56 9.43 -8.58
CA LYS A 75 -5.71 9.71 -7.70
C LYS A 75 -5.33 9.96 -6.24
N LEU A 76 -4.15 9.53 -5.82
CA LEU A 76 -3.63 9.74 -4.47
C LEU A 76 -3.03 11.15 -4.36
N SER A 77 -3.87 12.18 -4.51
CA SER A 77 -3.44 13.57 -4.66
C SER A 77 -2.73 14.17 -3.45
N LEU A 78 -2.85 13.54 -2.28
CA LEU A 78 -2.18 13.95 -1.04
C LEU A 78 -0.84 13.23 -0.82
N LEU A 79 -0.48 12.28 -1.68
CA LEU A 79 0.73 11.48 -1.56
C LEU A 79 1.96 12.37 -1.80
N TYR A 80 2.80 12.52 -0.79
CA TYR A 80 4.08 13.25 -0.91
C TYR A 80 5.30 12.34 -0.71
N SER A 81 5.10 11.12 -0.19
CA SER A 81 6.16 10.12 -0.03
C SER A 81 5.71 8.78 -0.60
N LEU A 82 6.42 8.32 -1.63
CA LEU A 82 6.20 7.03 -2.28
C LEU A 82 7.53 6.31 -2.38
N ASP A 83 7.61 5.10 -1.81
CA ASP A 83 8.77 4.22 -1.95
C ASP A 83 8.32 2.83 -2.39
N LEU A 84 8.60 2.53 -3.65
CA LEU A 84 8.32 1.24 -4.31
C LEU A 84 9.60 0.46 -4.62
N SER A 85 10.76 0.97 -4.19
CA SER A 85 12.08 0.39 -4.52
C SER A 85 12.21 -1.06 -4.04
N ASN A 86 13.10 -1.83 -4.67
CA ASN A 86 13.34 -3.23 -4.32
C ASN A 86 12.06 -4.07 -4.32
N ASN A 87 11.35 -4.05 -5.44
CA ASN A 87 10.21 -4.91 -5.78
C ASN A 87 10.38 -5.43 -7.22
N ASN A 88 9.41 -6.19 -7.71
CA ASN A 88 9.36 -6.79 -9.04
C ASN A 88 8.38 -6.06 -10.00
N PHE A 89 8.12 -4.77 -9.75
CA PHE A 89 7.24 -3.97 -10.62
C PHE A 89 7.82 -3.80 -12.03
N ALA A 90 6.94 -3.84 -13.04
CA ALA A 90 7.24 -3.54 -14.42
C ALA A 90 6.84 -2.10 -14.78
N GLY A 91 7.58 -1.49 -15.72
CA GLY A 91 7.36 -0.13 -16.23
C GLY A 91 6.67 -0.11 -17.59
#